data_AF-A0A970XR01-F1
#
_entry.id   AF-A0A970XR01-F1
#
_cell.length_a   1.000
_cell.length_b   1.000
_cell.length_c   1.000
_cell.angle_alpha   90.00
_cell.angle_beta   90.00
_cell.angle_gamma   90.00
#
_symmetry.space_group_name_H-M   'P 1'
#
loop_
_entity.id
_entity.type
_entity.pdbx_description
1 polymer ?
#
loop_
_entity_poly.entity_id
_entity_poly.type
_entity_poly.pdbx_seq_one_letter_code
_entity_poly.pdbx_strand_id
1 'polypeptide(L)'
;MTVKNRISILLAIIVLGGILMLGGCEVKPEAINTPGQNRQVQHAVDPAVKATAEKSANEKEKTNSGSEKPLADTISYPKGFQLPEKIETGNEIQLMVTRDYGASYLGNYSIVSVEKMSVMEILKSNLKVETAYGGGFVSSLEGLKNGGTVGGMRQDWFFYVNGIASNRGADQVPVTGGDRIWWDYHGWKTGVAQTAVIGSYPEPFINGINRGNNQVTIMATPESKIWAEKLAGQLKNNGSQMTVTDIDNNRLVNRNGPIIVIGKWSQLADCSVLKALNDAGARNGCGMQFDEESLKLLDNTGQVKNEVGDGWGVIVASGRGLGDSAPLWLLVGNDEGAVEQIVKILINEPNKTAGRFGVAVGPGGQVLNLPRP
;
A
#
# COMPACT_ATOMS: atom_id res chain seq x y z
N MET A 1 4.28 -56.80 24.21
CA MET A 1 3.53 -56.67 22.94
C MET A 1 4.51 -56.34 21.83
N THR A 2 4.22 -56.73 20.59
CA THR A 2 5.26 -56.99 19.59
C THR A 2 4.97 -56.37 18.22
N VAL A 3 6.06 -55.94 17.57
CA VAL A 3 6.20 -55.35 16.21
C VAL A 3 5.42 -56.09 15.10
N LYS A 4 4.78 -55.36 14.14
CA LYS A 4 5.02 -55.42 12.66
C LYS A 4 3.94 -54.80 11.72
N ASN A 5 4.39 -53.86 10.89
CA ASN A 5 4.31 -53.73 9.41
C ASN A 5 3.00 -53.81 8.57
N ARG A 6 3.11 -53.21 7.36
CA ARG A 6 2.31 -53.28 6.09
C ARG A 6 1.31 -52.13 5.91
N ILE A 7 1.27 -51.32 4.83
CA ILE A 7 1.74 -51.35 3.41
C ILE A 7 0.88 -52.20 2.44
N SER A 8 0.12 -51.51 1.57
CA SER A 8 -0.39 -51.79 0.19
C SER A 8 -1.66 -50.92 -0.02
N ILE A 9 -1.97 -50.17 -1.10
CA ILE A 9 -1.75 -50.23 -2.57
C ILE A 9 -2.69 -51.20 -3.32
N LEU A 10 -3.78 -50.65 -3.90
CA LEU A 10 -4.52 -51.07 -5.13
C LEU A 10 -5.57 -49.97 -5.47
N LEU A 11 -5.95 -49.53 -6.69
CA LEU A 11 -5.61 -49.75 -8.11
C LEU A 11 -6.66 -50.50 -8.98
N ALA A 12 -6.99 -49.91 -10.15
CA ALA A 12 -8.02 -50.27 -11.17
C ALA A 12 -9.50 -50.13 -10.72
N ILE A 13 -10.49 -49.59 -11.45
CA ILE A 13 -10.78 -49.31 -12.90
C ILE A 13 -11.46 -50.48 -13.66
N ILE A 14 -12.42 -50.14 -14.56
CA ILE A 14 -13.21 -50.99 -15.51
C ILE A 14 -14.48 -51.65 -14.89
N VAL A 15 -15.66 -51.80 -15.52
CA VAL A 15 -16.53 -51.06 -16.51
C VAL A 15 -17.46 -52.06 -17.22
N LEU A 16 -18.72 -51.66 -17.53
CA LEU A 16 -19.79 -52.45 -18.22
C LEU A 16 -20.33 -53.68 -17.45
N GLY A 17 -21.55 -54.19 -17.71
CA GLY A 17 -22.65 -53.72 -18.58
C GLY A 17 -23.77 -54.76 -18.76
N GLY A 18 -24.95 -54.35 -19.26
CA GLY A 18 -26.13 -55.20 -19.53
C GLY A 18 -27.34 -54.87 -18.62
N ILE A 19 -28.52 -54.35 -19.01
CA ILE A 19 -29.39 -54.35 -20.22
C ILE A 19 -30.62 -55.27 -20.06
N LEU A 20 -31.80 -54.64 -19.96
CA LEU A 20 -33.17 -55.05 -20.37
C LEU A 20 -34.08 -53.83 -20.00
N MET A 21 -34.58 -53.00 -20.93
CA MET A 21 -35.68 -53.19 -21.90
C MET A 21 -37.04 -53.46 -21.19
N LEU A 22 -38.17 -52.77 -21.48
CA LEU A 22 -38.62 -52.05 -22.70
C LEU A 22 -39.46 -50.78 -22.42
N GLY A 23 -39.57 -49.89 -23.43
CA GLY A 23 -40.67 -48.92 -23.63
C GLY A 23 -40.40 -47.46 -23.16
N GLY A 24 -40.67 -46.41 -23.94
CA GLY A 24 -41.10 -46.33 -25.36
C GLY A 24 -41.44 -44.87 -25.77
N CYS A 25 -41.23 -44.51 -27.05
CA CYS A 25 -41.30 -43.12 -27.62
C CYS A 25 -40.23 -42.16 -27.02
N GLU A 26 -39.08 -41.91 -27.66
CA GLU A 26 -38.83 -41.09 -28.87
C GLU A 26 -39.24 -39.61 -28.68
N VAL A 27 -38.37 -38.60 -28.90
CA VAL A 27 -37.44 -38.39 -30.03
C VAL A 27 -35.95 -38.29 -29.59
N LYS A 28 -34.99 -38.51 -30.52
CA LYS A 28 -33.54 -38.53 -30.26
C LYS A 28 -32.78 -37.20 -30.56
N PRO A 29 -31.58 -36.99 -29.96
CA PRO A 29 -30.77 -35.78 -30.13
C PRO A 29 -29.48 -35.95 -30.96
N GLU A 30 -28.97 -34.82 -31.45
CA GLU A 30 -27.62 -34.55 -31.98
C GLU A 30 -27.28 -33.09 -31.62
N ALA A 31 -26.05 -32.55 -31.66
CA ALA A 31 -24.69 -33.05 -31.46
C ALA A 31 -23.78 -31.80 -31.33
N ILE A 32 -22.52 -31.94 -30.88
CA ILE A 32 -21.64 -30.78 -30.60
C ILE A 32 -20.83 -30.39 -31.85
N ASN A 33 -20.76 -29.09 -32.19
CA ASN A 33 -19.57 -28.43 -32.79
C ASN A 33 -19.65 -26.88 -32.80
N THR A 34 -18.49 -26.24 -32.67
CA THR A 34 -18.20 -24.80 -32.90
C THR A 34 -17.79 -24.55 -34.37
N PRO A 35 -17.53 -23.31 -34.84
CA PRO A 35 -17.91 -21.95 -34.35
C PRO A 35 -18.64 -21.11 -35.44
N GLY A 36 -19.10 -19.87 -35.15
CA GLY A 36 -19.65 -19.00 -36.21
C GLY A 36 -20.07 -17.56 -35.83
N GLN A 37 -19.79 -16.62 -36.72
CA GLN A 37 -19.99 -15.17 -36.60
C GLN A 37 -21.45 -14.67 -36.77
N ASN A 38 -21.87 -13.77 -35.86
CA ASN A 38 -22.33 -12.38 -36.15
C ASN A 38 -23.69 -12.09 -36.85
N ARG A 39 -24.32 -10.96 -36.45
CA ARG A 39 -25.42 -10.18 -37.11
C ARG A 39 -26.81 -10.85 -37.23
N GLN A 40 -27.96 -10.15 -37.29
CA GLN A 40 -28.41 -8.75 -37.05
C GLN A 40 -29.91 -8.87 -36.57
N VAL A 41 -30.85 -7.93 -36.33
CA VAL A 41 -31.18 -6.50 -36.61
C VAL A 41 -32.02 -6.02 -35.39
N GLN A 42 -31.88 -4.81 -34.80
CA GLN A 42 -32.57 -3.52 -35.07
C GLN A 42 -34.07 -3.65 -35.45
N HIS A 43 -35.00 -2.73 -35.16
CA HIS A 43 -34.97 -1.26 -34.95
C HIS A 43 -36.00 -0.86 -33.84
N ALA A 44 -36.12 0.37 -33.34
CA ALA A 44 -36.19 1.65 -34.07
C ALA A 44 -35.56 2.87 -33.38
N VAL A 45 -35.33 3.88 -34.21
CA VAL A 45 -35.01 5.29 -33.89
C VAL A 45 -36.09 6.12 -34.62
N ASP A 46 -36.32 7.41 -34.33
CA ASP A 46 -35.73 8.60 -34.98
C ASP A 46 -36.75 9.77 -34.84
N PRO A 47 -36.46 11.02 -35.25
CA PRO A 47 -35.17 11.69 -35.48
C PRO A 47 -35.03 12.90 -34.48
N ALA A 48 -34.19 13.93 -34.55
CA ALA A 48 -33.33 14.58 -35.58
C ALA A 48 -32.35 15.55 -34.82
N VAL A 49 -31.28 16.17 -35.33
CA VAL A 49 -30.63 16.27 -36.65
C VAL A 49 -29.09 16.24 -36.46
N LYS A 50 -28.33 15.63 -37.38
CA LYS A 50 -26.87 15.86 -37.53
C LYS A 50 -26.60 17.03 -38.48
N ALA A 51 -26.04 18.14 -37.99
CA ALA A 51 -25.26 19.14 -38.73
C ALA A 51 -24.68 20.16 -37.71
N THR A 52 -23.48 20.72 -37.83
CA THR A 52 -22.44 20.66 -38.89
C THR A 52 -21.05 20.40 -38.28
N ALA A 53 -20.23 19.59 -38.96
CA ALA A 53 -18.79 19.77 -38.95
C ALA A 53 -18.37 20.63 -40.17
N GLU A 54 -17.14 21.13 -40.16
CA GLU A 54 -16.47 21.79 -41.30
C GLU A 54 -17.13 23.05 -41.91
N LYS A 55 -16.87 24.21 -41.28
CA LYS A 55 -16.02 25.26 -41.92
C LYS A 55 -15.81 26.48 -41.01
N SER A 56 -14.57 26.68 -40.57
CA SER A 56 -13.75 27.88 -40.88
C SER A 56 -12.48 27.84 -40.03
N ALA A 57 -11.33 28.12 -40.66
CA ALA A 57 -10.08 28.31 -39.94
C ALA A 57 -9.91 29.77 -39.49
N ASN A 58 -8.96 29.98 -38.58
CA ASN A 58 -8.33 31.27 -38.29
C ASN A 58 -9.18 32.34 -37.55
N GLU A 59 -9.17 32.30 -36.21
CA GLU A 59 -8.68 33.49 -35.47
C GLU A 59 -8.06 33.15 -34.10
N LYS A 60 -6.82 33.64 -33.92
CA LYS A 60 -6.18 34.11 -32.66
C LYS A 60 -6.45 33.35 -31.36
N GLU A 61 -5.53 32.44 -31.07
CA GLU A 61 -4.73 32.42 -29.84
C GLU A 61 -5.14 33.44 -28.74
N LYS A 62 -5.73 32.94 -27.66
CA LYS A 62 -5.62 33.55 -26.32
C LYS A 62 -5.29 32.47 -25.29
N THR A 63 -4.05 32.48 -24.85
CA THR A 63 -3.53 31.69 -23.74
C THR A 63 -4.19 32.13 -22.43
N ASN A 64 -5.23 31.42 -21.99
CA ASN A 64 -5.76 31.61 -20.64
C ASN A 64 -4.97 30.74 -19.66
N SER A 65 -3.84 31.27 -19.17
CA SER A 65 -2.96 30.63 -18.19
C SER A 65 -3.62 30.60 -16.80
N GLY A 66 -4.68 29.81 -16.66
CA GLY A 66 -5.35 29.55 -15.39
C GLY A 66 -4.49 28.65 -14.51
N SER A 67 -3.58 29.23 -13.74
CA SER A 67 -2.84 28.53 -12.69
C SER A 67 -3.80 28.19 -11.54
N GLU A 68 -4.44 27.01 -11.58
CA GLU A 68 -5.16 26.48 -10.44
C GLU A 68 -4.20 26.37 -9.25
N LYS A 69 -4.53 27.06 -8.16
CA LYS A 69 -3.73 27.04 -6.93
C LYS A 69 -3.75 25.64 -6.31
N PRO A 70 -2.66 25.20 -5.64
CA PRO A 70 -2.71 24.00 -4.81
C PRO A 70 -3.87 24.07 -3.82
N LEU A 71 -4.62 22.96 -3.67
CA LEU A 71 -5.82 22.87 -2.82
C LEU A 71 -5.55 23.08 -1.31
N ALA A 72 -4.30 23.35 -0.94
CA ALA A 72 -3.87 23.75 0.41
C ALA A 72 -4.39 25.17 0.78
N ASP A 73 -4.50 26.08 -0.19
CA ASP A 73 -4.92 27.47 0.04
C ASP A 73 -6.41 27.63 0.45
N THR A 74 -7.21 26.56 0.35
CA THR A 74 -8.69 26.63 0.36
C THR A 74 -9.37 26.09 1.63
N ILE A 75 -8.66 25.62 2.65
CA ILE A 75 -9.27 25.10 3.89
C ILE A 75 -8.57 25.69 5.13
N SER A 76 -9.37 26.28 6.04
CA SER A 76 -8.88 26.74 7.35
C SER A 76 -8.63 25.55 8.27
N TYR A 77 -7.43 25.48 8.86
CA TYR A 77 -7.11 24.51 9.91
C TYR A 77 -8.03 24.65 11.15
N PRO A 78 -8.32 23.56 11.88
CA PRO A 78 -8.98 23.63 13.18
C PRO A 78 -8.18 24.45 14.19
N LYS A 79 -8.87 25.28 14.97
CA LYS A 79 -8.27 26.16 15.98
C LYS A 79 -7.88 25.36 17.22
N GLY A 80 -6.61 24.96 17.30
CA GLY A 80 -6.06 24.15 18.39
C GLY A 80 -4.91 23.21 18.01
N PHE A 81 -4.40 23.28 16.78
CA PHE A 81 -3.30 22.42 16.30
C PHE A 81 -2.03 22.55 17.15
N GLN A 82 -1.55 21.40 17.63
CA GLN A 82 -0.17 21.15 18.04
C GLN A 82 0.31 19.87 17.35
N LEU A 83 1.59 19.82 17.00
CA LEU A 83 2.23 18.55 16.66
C LEU A 83 2.31 17.68 17.91
N PRO A 84 2.17 16.34 17.82
CA PRO A 84 2.47 15.46 18.94
C PRO A 84 3.97 15.56 19.26
N GLU A 85 4.32 16.21 20.37
CA GLU A 85 5.71 16.27 20.88
C GLU A 85 6.28 14.88 21.20
N LYS A 86 5.40 13.88 21.33
CA LYS A 86 5.73 12.54 21.80
C LYS A 86 4.82 11.50 21.15
N ILE A 87 5.40 10.35 20.81
CA ILE A 87 4.63 9.13 20.58
C ILE A 87 4.31 8.55 21.95
N GLU A 88 3.07 8.73 22.41
CA GLU A 88 2.60 8.13 23.68
C GLU A 88 2.53 6.60 23.52
N THR A 89 3.35 5.89 24.29
CA THR A 89 3.33 4.42 24.38
C THR A 89 2.25 3.97 25.37
N GLY A 90 0.99 4.21 25.02
CA GLY A 90 -0.19 3.83 25.79
C GLY A 90 -0.98 2.69 25.15
N ASN A 91 -1.90 2.08 25.92
CA ASN A 91 -2.88 1.12 25.40
C ASN A 91 -4.06 1.83 24.71
N GLU A 92 -3.76 2.77 23.82
CA GLU A 92 -4.72 3.68 23.18
C GLU A 92 -4.69 3.49 21.66
N ILE A 93 -5.83 3.66 21.00
CA ILE A 93 -5.89 3.70 19.53
C ILE A 93 -5.44 5.08 19.10
N GLN A 94 -4.45 5.15 18.21
CA GLN A 94 -4.05 6.40 17.55
C GLN A 94 -4.85 6.53 16.26
N LEU A 95 -5.55 7.65 16.07
CA LEU A 95 -6.20 8.00 14.81
C LEU A 95 -5.55 9.26 14.24
N MET A 96 -4.88 9.10 13.11
CA MET A 96 -4.25 10.18 12.35
C MET A 96 -5.03 10.46 11.06
N VAL A 97 -5.21 11.75 10.73
CA VAL A 97 -5.83 12.19 9.48
C VAL A 97 -4.95 13.20 8.78
N THR A 98 -4.66 12.95 7.50
CA THR A 98 -3.84 13.81 6.64
C THR A 98 -4.43 13.90 5.23
N ARG A 99 -3.75 14.65 4.36
CA ARG A 99 -4.00 14.69 2.92
C ARG A 99 -2.69 14.91 2.15
N ASP A 100 -2.75 14.68 0.84
CA ASP A 100 -1.64 14.82 -0.09
C ASP A 100 -0.46 13.89 0.26
N TYR A 101 -0.74 12.61 0.49
CA TYR A 101 0.23 11.57 0.92
C TYR A 101 0.94 11.92 2.23
N GLY A 102 0.20 12.49 3.18
CA GLY A 102 0.75 12.94 4.45
C GLY A 102 1.51 14.27 4.40
N ALA A 103 1.55 14.98 3.25
CA ALA A 103 2.21 16.27 3.16
C ALA A 103 1.47 17.39 3.92
N SER A 104 0.17 17.25 4.17
CA SER A 104 -0.64 18.19 4.96
C SER A 104 -1.42 17.49 6.06
N TYR A 105 -1.32 18.01 7.29
CA TYR A 105 -1.92 17.43 8.49
C TYR A 105 -3.34 17.96 8.73
N LEU A 106 -4.28 17.09 9.13
CA LEU A 106 -5.68 17.45 9.40
C LEU A 106 -6.10 17.18 10.86
N GLY A 107 -5.59 16.13 11.50
CA GLY A 107 -5.86 15.87 12.92
C GLY A 107 -5.15 14.64 13.50
N ASN A 108 -4.91 14.65 14.82
CA ASN A 108 -4.44 13.50 15.60
C ASN A 108 -5.38 13.28 16.78
N TYR A 109 -5.69 12.03 17.09
CA TYR A 109 -6.59 11.68 18.20
C TYR A 109 -6.02 10.46 18.93
N SER A 110 -5.81 10.60 20.24
CA SER A 110 -5.43 9.53 21.16
C SER A 110 -6.69 9.02 21.84
N ILE A 111 -7.05 7.76 21.62
CA ILE A 111 -8.39 7.23 21.91
C ILE A 111 -8.27 6.03 22.86
N VAL A 112 -8.62 6.25 24.12
CA VAL A 112 -8.81 5.16 25.09
C VAL A 112 -10.05 4.36 24.70
N SER A 113 -9.87 3.09 24.33
CA SER A 113 -10.96 2.13 24.22
C SER A 113 -10.70 0.91 25.11
N VAL A 114 -11.71 0.56 25.91
CA VAL A 114 -11.74 -0.67 26.72
C VAL A 114 -12.30 -1.87 25.94
N GLU A 115 -12.91 -1.62 24.78
CA GLU A 115 -13.55 -2.62 23.93
C GLU A 115 -12.97 -2.62 22.50
N LYS A 116 -13.28 -3.69 21.76
CA LYS A 116 -12.83 -3.92 20.38
C LYS A 116 -13.82 -3.30 19.41
N MET A 117 -13.43 -2.19 18.78
CA MET A 117 -14.26 -1.42 17.85
C MET A 117 -13.78 -1.60 16.41
N SER A 118 -14.61 -1.32 15.42
CA SER A 118 -14.18 -1.16 14.02
C SER A 118 -13.50 0.19 13.78
N VAL A 119 -12.69 0.28 12.71
CA VAL A 119 -12.10 1.57 12.25
C VAL A 119 -13.21 2.60 11.97
N MET A 120 -14.35 2.18 11.42
CA MET A 120 -15.49 3.06 11.12
C MET A 120 -16.21 3.56 12.39
N GLU A 121 -16.33 2.75 13.45
CA GLU A 121 -16.89 3.20 14.73
C GLU A 121 -15.95 4.15 15.46
N ILE A 122 -14.63 3.90 15.42
CA ILE A 122 -13.61 4.83 15.91
C ILE A 122 -13.69 6.16 15.15
N LEU A 123 -13.83 6.12 13.81
CA LEU A 123 -13.94 7.32 12.98
C LEU A 123 -15.21 8.13 13.31
N LYS A 124 -16.38 7.48 13.35
CA LYS A 124 -17.69 8.11 13.63
C LYS A 124 -17.84 8.64 15.06
N SER A 125 -17.13 8.05 16.03
CA SER A 125 -17.14 8.52 17.42
C SER A 125 -16.29 9.79 17.64
N ASN A 126 -15.39 10.13 16.70
CA ASN A 126 -14.44 11.25 16.86
C ASN A 126 -14.57 12.34 15.78
N LEU A 127 -15.14 12.02 14.61
CA LEU A 127 -15.18 12.88 13.42
C LEU A 127 -16.55 12.83 12.73
N LYS A 128 -16.87 13.88 11.98
CA LYS A 128 -18.02 13.93 11.07
C LYS A 128 -17.73 13.12 9.82
N VAL A 129 -18.39 11.98 9.67
CA VAL A 129 -18.21 11.04 8.56
C VAL A 129 -19.51 10.89 7.76
N GLU A 130 -19.45 11.14 6.45
CA GLU A 130 -20.47 10.66 5.50
C GLU A 130 -19.99 9.34 4.88
N THR A 131 -20.89 8.37 4.67
CA THR A 131 -20.55 7.04 4.14
C THR A 131 -21.39 6.63 2.94
N ALA A 132 -20.76 5.93 1.99
CA ALA A 132 -21.39 5.35 0.80
C ALA A 132 -21.40 3.81 0.82
N TYR A 133 -22.01 3.20 -0.20
CA TYR A 133 -21.98 1.76 -0.51
C TYR A 133 -22.22 0.83 0.70
N GLY A 134 -23.33 1.04 1.42
CA GLY A 134 -23.71 0.22 2.58
C GLY A 134 -23.04 0.62 3.91
N GLY A 135 -22.14 1.60 3.91
CA GLY A 135 -21.59 2.22 5.12
C GLY A 135 -20.10 1.96 5.38
N GLY A 136 -19.49 0.99 4.70
CA GLY A 136 -18.07 0.64 4.85
C GLY A 136 -17.07 1.55 4.15
N PHE A 137 -17.55 2.43 3.27
CA PHE A 137 -16.75 3.40 2.50
C PHE A 137 -17.03 4.83 2.98
N VAL A 138 -15.98 5.61 3.24
CA VAL A 138 -16.07 7.04 3.57
C VAL A 138 -16.24 7.85 2.28
N SER A 139 -17.29 8.67 2.20
CA SER A 139 -17.52 9.64 1.12
C SER A 139 -17.19 11.08 1.53
N SER A 140 -17.18 11.38 2.82
CA SER A 140 -16.69 12.65 3.36
C SER A 140 -16.17 12.47 4.79
N LEU A 141 -15.11 13.20 5.13
CA LEU A 141 -14.58 13.33 6.50
C LEU A 141 -14.33 14.82 6.78
N GLU A 142 -14.90 15.34 7.87
CA GLU A 142 -14.92 16.78 8.22
C GLU A 142 -15.28 17.72 7.04
N GLY A 143 -16.20 17.27 6.18
CA GLY A 143 -16.69 18.02 5.02
C GLY A 143 -15.83 17.92 3.75
N LEU A 144 -14.63 17.33 3.80
CA LEU A 144 -13.81 17.07 2.62
C LEU A 144 -14.30 15.79 1.92
N LYS A 145 -14.95 15.98 0.76
CA LYS A 145 -15.64 14.92 -0.01
C LYS A 145 -14.73 14.23 -1.02
N ASN A 146 -14.96 12.94 -1.27
CA ASN A 146 -14.28 12.19 -2.33
C ASN A 146 -14.86 12.48 -3.73
N GLY A 147 -14.20 11.94 -4.76
CA GLY A 147 -14.64 12.04 -6.15
C GLY A 147 -14.28 13.36 -6.86
N GLY A 148 -13.76 14.35 -6.14
CA GLY A 148 -13.13 15.53 -6.73
C GLY A 148 -11.93 15.16 -7.61
N THR A 149 -11.51 16.06 -8.50
CA THR A 149 -10.32 15.88 -9.34
C THR A 149 -9.37 17.05 -9.13
N VAL A 150 -8.09 16.75 -8.89
CA VAL A 150 -7.01 17.74 -8.69
C VAL A 150 -5.80 17.26 -9.50
N GLY A 151 -5.19 18.14 -10.31
CA GLY A 151 -4.06 17.77 -11.16
C GLY A 151 -4.36 16.62 -12.14
N GLY A 152 -5.62 16.47 -12.56
CA GLY A 152 -6.09 15.35 -13.40
C GLY A 152 -6.25 14.00 -12.67
N MET A 153 -6.01 13.92 -11.36
CA MET A 153 -6.21 12.72 -10.55
C MET A 153 -7.47 12.82 -9.69
N ARG A 154 -8.28 11.75 -9.70
CA ARG A 154 -9.43 11.61 -8.81
C ARG A 154 -8.94 11.45 -7.38
N GLN A 155 -9.53 12.21 -6.47
CA GLN A 155 -9.24 12.18 -5.04
C GLN A 155 -10.19 11.22 -4.31
N ASP A 156 -9.69 10.45 -3.35
CA ASP A 156 -10.49 9.58 -2.49
C ASP A 156 -9.87 9.43 -1.10
N TRP A 157 -10.63 8.87 -0.16
CA TRP A 157 -10.19 8.61 1.21
C TRP A 157 -9.66 7.18 1.35
N PHE A 158 -8.37 7.05 1.66
CA PHE A 158 -7.71 5.76 1.90
C PHE A 158 -7.37 5.59 3.38
N PHE A 159 -7.36 4.35 3.86
CA PHE A 159 -7.01 4.05 5.26
C PHE A 159 -6.04 2.88 5.42
N TYR A 160 -5.21 3.04 6.44
CA TYR A 160 -4.15 2.14 6.84
C TYR A 160 -4.34 1.75 8.30
N VAL A 161 -4.12 0.47 8.63
CA VAL A 161 -4.04 0.00 10.02
C VAL A 161 -2.67 -0.63 10.21
N ASN A 162 -1.91 -0.12 11.19
CA ASN A 162 -0.54 -0.53 11.48
C ASN A 162 0.34 -0.56 10.21
N GLY A 163 0.22 0.48 9.38
CA GLY A 163 0.99 0.70 8.15
C GLY A 163 0.55 -0.10 6.92
N ILE A 164 -0.55 -0.87 7.00
CA ILE A 164 -1.05 -1.71 5.89
C ILE A 164 -2.41 -1.20 5.39
N ALA A 165 -2.54 -1.04 4.07
CA ALA A 165 -3.81 -0.69 3.43
C ALA A 165 -4.80 -1.85 3.51
N SER A 166 -6.04 -1.60 3.94
CA SER A 166 -7.04 -2.65 4.13
C SER A 166 -7.58 -3.24 2.82
N ASN A 167 -7.87 -4.55 2.82
CA ASN A 167 -8.68 -5.23 1.79
C ASN A 167 -10.17 -5.38 2.15
N ARG A 168 -10.58 -4.83 3.30
CA ARG A 168 -11.95 -4.85 3.84
C ARG A 168 -12.45 -3.43 4.11
N GLY A 169 -13.76 -3.24 4.16
CA GLY A 169 -14.37 -1.97 4.58
C GLY A 169 -13.97 -1.57 6.01
N ALA A 170 -14.01 -0.28 6.32
CA ALA A 170 -13.60 0.22 7.63
C ALA A 170 -14.50 -0.25 8.79
N ASP A 171 -15.74 -0.64 8.47
CA ASP A 171 -16.71 -1.33 9.34
C ASP A 171 -16.30 -2.78 9.67
N GLN A 172 -15.46 -3.40 8.84
CA GLN A 172 -15.06 -4.81 8.95
C GLN A 172 -13.65 -5.01 9.53
N VAL A 173 -12.88 -3.93 9.74
CA VAL A 173 -11.53 -3.98 10.31
C VAL A 173 -11.60 -3.61 11.79
N PRO A 174 -11.43 -4.56 12.72
CA PRO A 174 -11.42 -4.26 14.14
C PRO A 174 -10.05 -3.80 14.64
N VAL A 175 -10.06 -2.97 15.68
CA VAL A 175 -8.90 -2.38 16.35
C VAL A 175 -9.08 -2.41 17.88
N THR A 176 -7.98 -2.29 18.61
CA THR A 176 -7.87 -2.23 20.08
C THR A 176 -6.72 -1.31 20.49
N GLY A 177 -6.56 -1.04 21.80
CA GLY A 177 -5.47 -0.21 22.34
C GLY A 177 -4.07 -0.60 21.81
N GLY A 178 -3.32 0.38 21.30
CA GLY A 178 -2.03 0.21 20.64
C GLY A 178 -2.07 0.15 19.10
N ASP A 179 -3.24 0.07 18.46
CA ASP A 179 -3.31 0.16 16.99
C ASP A 179 -3.18 1.60 16.49
N ARG A 180 -2.49 1.79 15.36
CA ARG A 180 -2.44 3.05 14.61
C ARG A 180 -3.34 2.96 13.39
N ILE A 181 -4.41 3.75 13.39
CA ILE A 181 -5.25 4.04 12.22
C ILE A 181 -4.71 5.31 11.58
N TRP A 182 -4.54 5.29 10.26
CA TRP A 182 -4.21 6.47 9.48
C TRP A 182 -5.14 6.59 8.28
N TRP A 183 -5.83 7.72 8.17
CA TRP A 183 -6.60 8.14 6.99
C TRP A 183 -5.83 9.22 6.22
N ASP A 184 -5.73 9.08 4.90
CA ASP A 184 -5.16 10.09 4.02
C ASP A 184 -6.07 10.33 2.80
N TYR A 185 -6.30 11.60 2.48
CA TYR A 185 -7.01 12.02 1.26
C TYR A 185 -6.01 12.35 0.16
N HIS A 186 -5.99 11.57 -0.91
CA HIS A 186 -5.05 11.77 -2.01
C HIS A 186 -5.58 11.35 -3.38
N GLY A 187 -4.87 11.79 -4.42
CA GLY A 187 -5.12 11.41 -5.79
C GLY A 187 -4.76 9.95 -6.05
N TRP A 188 -5.59 9.23 -6.79
CA TRP A 188 -5.29 7.85 -7.16
C TRP A 188 -5.44 7.60 -8.66
N LYS A 189 -4.76 6.56 -9.11
CA LYS A 189 -4.72 6.10 -10.50
C LYS A 189 -4.67 4.59 -10.52
N THR A 190 -5.50 3.97 -11.34
CA THR A 190 -5.54 2.50 -11.50
C THR A 190 -4.15 1.96 -11.86
N GLY A 191 -3.67 0.99 -11.08
CA GLY A 191 -2.36 0.35 -11.29
C GLY A 191 -1.19 0.97 -10.52
N VAL A 192 -1.42 1.98 -9.67
CA VAL A 192 -0.51 2.36 -8.58
C VAL A 192 -1.04 1.75 -7.28
N ALA A 193 -0.16 1.24 -6.41
CA ALA A 193 -0.56 0.37 -5.30
C ALA A 193 0.18 0.67 -3.98
N GLN A 194 -0.22 1.76 -3.29
CA GLN A 194 0.21 2.13 -1.94
C GLN A 194 -0.35 1.13 -0.89
N THR A 195 0.15 -0.10 -0.93
CA THR A 195 -0.35 -1.26 -0.15
C THR A 195 0.19 -1.33 1.28
N ALA A 196 1.37 -0.76 1.51
CA ALA A 196 1.97 -0.54 2.82
C ALA A 196 2.66 0.83 2.84
N VAL A 197 2.78 1.42 4.03
CA VAL A 197 3.32 2.78 4.24
C VAL A 197 4.17 2.85 5.51
N ILE A 198 5.14 3.76 5.55
CA ILE A 198 6.05 3.87 6.70
C ILE A 198 5.45 4.62 7.89
N GLY A 199 4.43 5.45 7.65
CA GLY A 199 3.89 6.43 8.60
C GLY A 199 3.26 5.90 9.89
N SER A 200 3.18 4.58 10.06
CA SER A 200 2.72 3.90 11.28
C SER A 200 3.84 3.15 12.03
N TYR A 201 5.12 3.41 11.73
CA TYR A 201 6.25 2.83 12.47
C TYR A 201 6.09 3.06 14.00
N PRO A 202 6.36 2.07 14.87
CA PRO A 202 6.85 0.71 14.58
C PRO A 202 5.77 -0.38 14.43
N GLU A 203 4.47 -0.05 14.38
CA GLU A 203 3.39 -1.05 14.49
C GLU A 203 3.35 -2.19 13.45
N PRO A 204 3.80 -2.03 12.18
CA PRO A 204 3.87 -3.16 11.23
C PRO A 204 4.67 -4.36 11.75
N PHE A 205 5.55 -4.13 12.73
CA PHE A 205 6.49 -5.10 13.29
C PHE A 205 6.07 -5.64 14.66
N ILE A 206 5.25 -4.89 15.40
CA ILE A 206 4.78 -5.24 16.75
C ILE A 206 3.38 -5.87 16.70
N ASN A 207 2.41 -5.11 16.18
CA ASN A 207 1.00 -5.51 16.13
C ASN A 207 0.64 -6.06 14.73
N GLY A 208 1.03 -5.36 13.67
CA GLY A 208 0.60 -5.63 12.30
C GLY A 208 -0.92 -5.52 12.12
N ILE A 209 -1.42 -5.68 10.90
CA ILE A 209 -2.85 -5.45 10.59
C ILE A 209 -3.82 -6.43 11.28
N ASN A 210 -3.36 -7.59 11.75
CA ASN A 210 -4.20 -8.65 12.32
C ASN A 210 -3.77 -9.16 13.72
N ARG A 211 -2.81 -8.49 14.41
CA ARG A 211 -2.37 -8.84 15.78
C ARG A 211 -2.01 -10.31 16.01
N GLY A 212 -1.14 -10.82 15.14
CA GLY A 212 -0.69 -12.22 15.21
C GLY A 212 0.60 -12.55 14.46
N ASN A 213 1.40 -11.54 14.07
CA ASN A 213 2.65 -11.77 13.34
C ASN A 213 3.73 -10.74 13.68
N ASN A 214 4.25 -10.82 14.90
CA ASN A 214 5.43 -10.08 15.34
C ASN A 214 6.75 -10.80 14.99
N GLN A 215 6.73 -11.80 14.10
CA GLN A 215 7.92 -12.52 13.63
C GLN A 215 8.54 -11.79 12.45
N VAL A 216 9.49 -10.91 12.76
CA VAL A 216 10.09 -9.98 11.81
C VAL A 216 11.46 -10.46 11.39
N THR A 217 11.69 -10.54 10.08
CA THR A 217 13.01 -10.83 9.51
C THR A 217 13.69 -9.53 9.10
N ILE A 218 14.91 -9.29 9.55
CA ILE A 218 15.79 -8.30 8.91
C ILE A 218 16.79 -9.06 8.05
N MET A 219 16.79 -8.77 6.76
CA MET A 219 17.78 -9.24 5.80
C MET A 219 18.79 -8.13 5.56
N ALA A 220 20.08 -8.42 5.70
CA ALA A 220 21.14 -7.45 5.53
C ALA A 220 22.22 -7.93 4.56
N THR A 221 22.84 -6.98 3.85
CA THR A 221 24.15 -7.21 3.22
C THR A 221 25.24 -7.29 4.30
N PRO A 222 26.39 -7.96 4.07
CA PRO A 222 27.40 -8.21 5.09
C PRO A 222 27.88 -6.95 5.84
N GLU A 223 28.05 -5.84 5.11
CA GLU A 223 28.50 -4.53 5.59
C GLU A 223 27.42 -3.88 6.47
N SER A 224 26.16 -4.02 6.08
CA SER A 224 25.01 -3.43 6.78
C SER A 224 24.47 -4.27 7.96
N LYS A 225 25.04 -5.46 8.23
CA LYS A 225 24.63 -6.32 9.37
C LYS A 225 24.66 -5.60 10.73
N ILE A 226 25.66 -4.77 10.98
CA ILE A 226 25.78 -3.99 12.22
C ILE A 226 24.63 -2.99 12.43
N TRP A 227 23.98 -2.55 11.36
CA TRP A 227 22.79 -1.69 11.43
C TRP A 227 21.51 -2.49 11.58
N ALA A 228 21.42 -3.66 10.93
CA ALA A 228 20.34 -4.62 11.16
C ALA A 228 20.27 -5.12 12.60
N GLU A 229 21.40 -5.42 13.24
CA GLU A 229 21.46 -5.83 14.65
C GLU A 229 20.99 -4.72 15.60
N LYS A 230 21.36 -3.47 15.34
CA LYS A 230 20.89 -2.30 16.12
C LYS A 230 19.38 -2.12 15.99
N LEU A 231 18.83 -2.19 14.77
CA LEU A 231 17.38 -2.07 14.54
C LEU A 231 16.61 -3.26 15.13
N ALA A 232 17.15 -4.47 15.03
CA ALA A 232 16.59 -5.65 15.69
C ALA A 232 16.59 -5.51 17.22
N GLY A 233 17.64 -4.93 17.81
CA GLY A 233 17.65 -4.60 19.23
C GLY A 233 16.51 -3.66 19.63
N GLN A 234 16.29 -2.59 18.86
CA GLN A 234 15.21 -1.63 19.10
C GLN A 234 13.81 -2.28 18.96
N LEU A 235 13.55 -2.99 17.86
CA LEU A 235 12.25 -3.63 17.62
C LEU A 235 11.95 -4.77 18.59
N LYS A 236 12.98 -5.50 19.04
CA LYS A 236 12.86 -6.54 20.08
C LYS A 236 12.46 -5.94 21.44
N ASN A 237 13.05 -4.81 21.82
CA ASN A 237 12.68 -4.11 23.05
C ASN A 237 11.21 -3.62 23.01
N ASN A 238 10.67 -3.38 21.82
CA ASN A 238 9.26 -3.04 21.61
C ASN A 238 8.33 -4.28 21.46
N GLY A 239 8.81 -5.49 21.71
CA GLY A 239 8.00 -6.73 21.72
C GLY A 239 8.04 -7.57 20.43
N SER A 240 8.89 -7.24 19.46
CA SER A 240 9.02 -8.00 18.20
C SER A 240 9.91 -9.24 18.34
N GLN A 241 9.53 -10.36 17.71
CA GLN A 241 10.37 -11.55 17.58
C GLN A 241 11.30 -11.42 16.37
N MET A 242 12.51 -10.92 16.60
CA MET A 242 13.46 -10.59 15.55
C MET A 242 14.33 -11.77 15.11
N THR A 243 14.50 -11.94 13.80
CA THR A 243 15.57 -12.75 13.18
C THR A 243 16.39 -11.87 12.25
N VAL A 244 17.73 -11.92 12.32
CA VAL A 244 18.62 -11.26 11.35
C VAL A 244 19.26 -12.33 10.45
N THR A 245 19.27 -12.13 9.14
CA THR A 245 19.91 -13.02 8.16
C THR A 245 20.61 -12.24 7.05
N ASP A 246 21.40 -12.95 6.24
CA ASP A 246 21.80 -12.49 4.90
C ASP A 246 20.57 -12.34 3.96
N ILE A 247 20.78 -11.74 2.79
CA ILE A 247 19.76 -11.57 1.74
C ILE A 247 19.38 -12.94 1.14
N ASP A 248 18.10 -13.29 1.18
CA ASP A 248 17.57 -14.53 0.59
C ASP A 248 16.38 -14.25 -0.33
N ASN A 249 16.58 -14.40 -1.64
CA ASN A 249 15.57 -14.20 -2.67
C ASN A 249 14.38 -15.17 -2.54
N ASN A 250 14.61 -16.43 -2.12
CA ASN A 250 13.54 -17.41 -1.94
C ASN A 250 12.65 -17.02 -0.75
N ARG A 251 13.23 -16.52 0.35
CA ARG A 251 12.48 -16.01 1.50
C ARG A 251 11.83 -14.65 1.21
N LEU A 252 12.37 -13.83 0.30
CA LEU A 252 11.72 -12.60 -0.20
C LEU A 252 10.52 -12.85 -1.12
N VAL A 253 10.52 -13.96 -1.89
CA VAL A 253 9.33 -14.45 -2.59
C VAL A 253 8.31 -15.00 -1.58
N ASN A 254 8.77 -15.89 -0.68
CA ASN A 254 7.92 -16.67 0.22
C ASN A 254 7.74 -16.06 1.63
N ARG A 255 7.80 -14.73 1.77
CA ARG A 255 7.59 -14.02 3.05
C ARG A 255 6.30 -14.46 3.73
N ASN A 256 6.42 -15.01 4.93
CA ASN A 256 5.33 -15.42 5.83
C ASN A 256 5.13 -14.44 7.01
N GLY A 257 5.95 -13.40 7.11
CA GLY A 257 5.83 -12.30 8.06
C GLY A 257 6.58 -11.05 7.57
N PRO A 258 6.57 -9.94 8.33
CA PRO A 258 7.22 -8.70 7.93
C PRO A 258 8.72 -8.90 7.64
N ILE A 259 9.22 -8.35 6.54
CA ILE A 259 10.64 -8.36 6.19
C ILE A 259 11.15 -6.92 6.00
N ILE A 260 12.27 -6.61 6.64
CA ILE A 260 13.04 -5.40 6.45
C ILE A 260 14.31 -5.77 5.68
N VAL A 261 14.60 -5.12 4.56
CA VAL A 261 15.86 -5.27 3.82
C VAL A 261 16.72 -4.03 4.06
N ILE A 262 17.99 -4.25 4.43
CA ILE A 262 18.97 -3.20 4.73
C ILE A 262 20.24 -3.45 3.92
N GLY A 263 20.73 -2.44 3.21
CA GLY A 263 21.96 -2.53 2.44
C GLY A 263 22.06 -1.49 1.33
N LYS A 264 23.22 -1.42 0.69
CA LYS A 264 23.45 -0.56 -0.47
C LYS A 264 22.78 -1.13 -1.73
N TRP A 265 22.17 -0.28 -2.54
CA TRP A 265 21.42 -0.73 -3.73
C TRP A 265 22.27 -1.56 -4.72
N SER A 266 23.53 -1.18 -4.96
CA SER A 266 24.45 -1.94 -5.84
C SER A 266 24.82 -3.34 -5.33
N GLN A 267 24.42 -3.72 -4.11
CA GLN A 267 24.53 -5.08 -3.56
C GLN A 267 23.19 -5.84 -3.59
N LEU A 268 22.09 -5.13 -3.83
CA LEU A 268 20.71 -5.62 -3.76
C LEU A 268 20.06 -5.74 -5.15
N ALA A 269 20.61 -5.06 -6.16
CA ALA A 269 20.08 -5.02 -7.53
C ALA A 269 19.97 -6.39 -8.22
N ASP A 270 20.83 -7.36 -7.88
CA ASP A 270 20.75 -8.74 -8.38
C ASP A 270 19.61 -9.57 -7.75
N CYS A 271 19.04 -9.10 -6.64
CA CYS A 271 17.94 -9.79 -5.97
C CYS A 271 16.64 -9.57 -6.77
N SER A 272 16.21 -10.60 -7.52
CA SER A 272 15.10 -10.50 -8.48
C SER A 272 13.80 -9.87 -7.93
N VAL A 273 13.46 -10.10 -6.65
CA VAL A 273 12.28 -9.47 -6.01
C VAL A 273 12.47 -7.96 -5.82
N LEU A 274 13.66 -7.53 -5.42
CA LEU A 274 14.00 -6.11 -5.22
C LEU A 274 14.13 -5.40 -6.55
N LYS A 275 14.78 -6.05 -7.53
CA LYS A 275 14.85 -5.55 -8.91
C LYS A 275 13.47 -5.38 -9.53
N ALA A 276 12.57 -6.36 -9.40
CA ALA A 276 11.22 -6.26 -9.93
C ALA A 276 10.39 -5.13 -9.28
N LEU A 277 10.58 -4.85 -7.98
CA LEU A 277 9.94 -3.72 -7.31
C LEU A 277 10.50 -2.37 -7.81
N ASN A 278 11.80 -2.31 -8.09
CA ASN A 278 12.46 -1.12 -8.64
C ASN A 278 12.07 -0.86 -10.12
N ASP A 279 12.14 -1.89 -10.96
CA ASP A 279 11.75 -1.87 -12.39
C ASP A 279 10.26 -1.55 -12.58
N ALA A 280 9.42 -1.78 -11.57
CA ALA A 280 8.02 -1.36 -11.59
C ALA A 280 7.87 0.18 -11.55
N GLY A 281 8.87 0.91 -11.05
CA GLY A 281 8.95 2.37 -10.96
C GLY A 281 7.70 2.95 -10.30
N ALA A 282 7.11 3.96 -10.93
CA ALA A 282 5.87 4.62 -10.50
C ALA A 282 4.71 3.70 -10.04
N ARG A 283 4.66 2.44 -10.51
CA ARG A 283 3.60 1.47 -10.14
C ARG A 283 3.82 0.83 -8.76
N ASN A 284 5.04 0.86 -8.22
CA ASN A 284 5.35 0.26 -6.91
C ASN A 284 4.71 1.01 -5.72
N GLY A 285 4.24 2.25 -5.91
CA GLY A 285 3.65 3.08 -4.86
C GLY A 285 4.65 3.66 -3.84
N CYS A 286 5.94 3.31 -3.94
CA CYS A 286 7.01 3.75 -3.05
C CYS A 286 7.57 5.14 -3.40
N GLY A 287 7.27 5.67 -4.58
CA GLY A 287 7.74 7.00 -5.02
C GLY A 287 9.24 7.10 -5.29
N MET A 288 9.91 5.97 -5.57
CA MET A 288 11.34 5.90 -5.84
C MET A 288 11.68 4.94 -6.98
N GLN A 289 12.84 5.16 -7.59
CA GLN A 289 13.52 4.24 -8.49
C GLN A 289 15.03 4.46 -8.40
N PHE A 290 15.81 3.40 -8.19
CA PHE A 290 17.27 3.41 -8.23
C PHE A 290 17.80 3.02 -9.63
N ASP A 291 18.93 3.61 -10.01
CA ASP A 291 19.79 3.22 -11.13
C ASP A 291 21.09 2.59 -10.55
N GLU A 292 22.22 2.63 -11.27
CA GLU A 292 23.50 2.08 -10.77
C GLU A 292 24.20 3.00 -9.76
N GLU A 293 24.17 4.32 -10.01
CA GLU A 293 24.82 5.37 -9.19
C GLU A 293 23.83 6.40 -8.61
N SER A 294 22.56 6.38 -9.01
CA SER A 294 21.58 7.39 -8.62
C SER A 294 20.26 6.83 -8.10
N LEU A 295 19.53 7.69 -7.40
CA LEU A 295 18.21 7.47 -6.83
C LEU A 295 17.28 8.59 -7.32
N LYS A 296 16.29 8.22 -8.12
CA LYS A 296 15.24 9.09 -8.64
C LYS A 296 14.07 9.11 -7.68
N LEU A 297 13.69 10.31 -7.26
CA LEU A 297 12.56 10.57 -6.38
C LEU A 297 11.37 10.99 -7.24
N LEU A 298 10.32 10.17 -7.22
CA LEU A 298 9.17 10.27 -8.11
C LEU A 298 8.01 10.99 -7.43
N ASP A 299 7.22 11.73 -8.20
CA ASP A 299 5.88 12.16 -7.79
C ASP A 299 4.84 11.03 -7.88
N ASN A 300 3.62 11.33 -7.48
CA ASN A 300 2.48 10.41 -7.53
C ASN A 300 1.99 10.08 -8.96
N THR A 301 2.40 10.84 -9.98
CA THR A 301 2.13 10.54 -11.39
C THR A 301 3.20 9.61 -12.00
N GLY A 302 4.37 9.53 -11.36
CA GLY A 302 5.54 8.78 -11.80
C GLY A 302 6.67 9.62 -12.41
N GLN A 303 6.58 10.95 -12.38
CA GLN A 303 7.63 11.82 -12.92
C GLN A 303 8.78 11.98 -11.91
N VAL A 304 10.01 11.97 -12.39
CA VAL A 304 11.19 12.33 -11.59
C VAL A 304 11.10 13.82 -11.21
N LYS A 305 11.03 14.11 -9.91
CA LYS A 305 11.08 15.48 -9.37
C LYS A 305 12.47 15.87 -8.85
N ASN A 306 13.21 14.88 -8.35
CA ASN A 306 14.60 15.03 -7.92
C ASN A 306 15.38 13.75 -8.29
N GLU A 307 16.68 13.89 -8.53
CA GLU A 307 17.61 12.77 -8.68
C GLU A 307 18.82 13.06 -7.79
N VAL A 308 19.28 12.05 -7.05
CA VAL A 308 20.31 12.18 -6.00
C VAL A 308 21.26 10.98 -6.01
N GLY A 309 22.55 11.22 -5.73
CA GLY A 309 23.62 10.20 -5.73
C GLY A 309 24.06 9.81 -4.32
N ASP A 310 25.37 9.81 -4.08
CA ASP A 310 26.00 9.54 -2.78
C ASP A 310 25.39 10.34 -1.61
N GLY A 311 25.39 9.74 -0.43
CA GLY A 311 24.81 10.25 0.80
C GLY A 311 23.28 10.14 0.89
N TRP A 312 22.62 9.60 -0.15
CA TRP A 312 21.16 9.44 -0.20
C TRP A 312 20.69 7.98 -0.22
N GLY A 313 19.45 7.79 0.24
CA GLY A 313 18.74 6.52 0.22
C GLY A 313 17.26 6.69 0.56
N VAL A 314 16.55 5.59 0.84
CA VAL A 314 15.11 5.58 1.10
C VAL A 314 14.70 4.74 2.30
N ILE A 315 13.57 5.12 2.91
CA ILE A 315 12.74 4.27 3.76
C ILE A 315 11.38 4.16 3.05
N VAL A 316 11.06 2.98 2.52
CA VAL A 316 9.79 2.71 1.82
C VAL A 316 9.22 1.35 2.20
N ALA A 317 7.92 1.18 1.99
CA ALA A 317 7.21 -0.08 2.23
C ALA A 317 6.38 -0.51 1.01
N SER A 318 6.17 -1.82 0.86
CA SER A 318 5.24 -2.43 -0.11
C SER A 318 4.68 -3.73 0.44
N GLY A 319 3.37 -3.92 0.33
CA GLY A 319 2.74 -5.25 0.40
C GLY A 319 2.77 -5.94 -0.98
N ARG A 320 2.30 -7.19 -1.04
CA ARG A 320 1.93 -7.89 -2.28
C ARG A 320 0.54 -7.50 -2.80
N GLY A 321 -0.23 -6.80 -1.97
CA GLY A 321 -1.63 -6.44 -2.21
C GLY A 321 -2.23 -5.81 -0.96
N LEU A 322 -3.50 -5.42 -1.03
CA LEU A 322 -4.25 -4.94 0.12
C LEU A 322 -4.37 -6.04 1.19
N GLY A 323 -4.21 -5.69 2.46
CA GLY A 323 -4.29 -6.60 3.60
C GLY A 323 -3.09 -7.52 3.82
N ASP A 324 -1.96 -7.33 3.12
CA ASP A 324 -0.76 -8.16 3.28
C ASP A 324 -0.14 -8.00 4.68
N SER A 325 -0.19 -9.07 5.48
CA SER A 325 0.43 -9.16 6.80
C SER A 325 1.94 -9.46 6.77
N ALA A 326 2.54 -9.58 5.59
CA ALA A 326 3.97 -9.79 5.38
C ALA A 326 4.60 -8.68 4.51
N PRO A 327 4.50 -7.40 4.94
CA PRO A 327 5.04 -6.25 4.22
C PRO A 327 6.55 -6.39 4.02
N LEU A 328 7.04 -5.86 2.91
CA LEU A 328 8.44 -5.64 2.64
C LEU A 328 8.77 -4.16 2.90
N TRP A 329 9.74 -3.90 3.76
CA TRP A 329 10.33 -2.57 3.97
C TRP A 329 11.73 -2.54 3.39
N LEU A 330 12.09 -1.45 2.71
CA LEU A 330 13.42 -1.22 2.17
C LEU A 330 14.05 -0.01 2.87
N LEU A 331 15.22 -0.25 3.47
CA LEU A 331 16.08 0.71 4.15
C LEU A 331 17.41 0.74 3.37
N VAL A 332 17.37 1.37 2.19
CA VAL A 332 18.36 1.17 1.12
C VAL A 332 19.04 2.48 0.75
N GLY A 333 20.37 2.47 0.68
CA GLY A 333 21.18 3.64 0.31
C GLY A 333 21.96 3.45 -1.00
N ASN A 334 22.42 4.56 -1.57
CA ASN A 334 23.45 4.55 -2.63
C ASN A 334 24.84 4.22 -2.05
N ASP A 335 25.07 4.51 -0.76
CA ASP A 335 26.25 4.11 0.01
C ASP A 335 25.89 3.65 1.45
N GLU A 336 26.86 3.08 2.17
CA GLU A 336 26.69 2.61 3.57
C GLU A 336 26.42 3.74 4.57
N GLY A 337 26.86 4.97 4.28
CA GLY A 337 26.60 6.16 5.09
C GLY A 337 25.14 6.59 5.02
N ALA A 338 24.52 6.49 3.84
CA ALA A 338 23.08 6.65 3.68
C ALA A 338 22.30 5.57 4.46
N VAL A 339 22.73 4.30 4.40
CA VAL A 339 22.13 3.20 5.18
C VAL A 339 22.25 3.44 6.69
N GLU A 340 23.42 3.91 7.16
CA GLU A 340 23.61 4.32 8.56
C GLU A 340 22.61 5.41 8.97
N GLN A 341 22.43 6.47 8.16
CA GLN A 341 21.52 7.58 8.49
C GLN A 341 20.04 7.14 8.46
N ILE A 342 19.66 6.27 7.52
CA ILE A 342 18.33 5.64 7.46
C ILE A 342 18.02 4.89 8.77
N VAL A 343 18.92 4.02 9.22
CA VAL A 343 18.71 3.23 10.43
C VAL A 343 18.76 4.11 11.68
N LYS A 344 19.64 5.12 11.71
CA LYS A 344 19.65 6.14 12.78
C LYS A 344 18.32 6.88 12.90
N ILE A 345 17.65 7.23 11.81
CA ILE A 345 16.33 7.89 11.86
C ILE A 345 15.30 6.98 12.53
N LEU A 346 15.22 5.69 12.16
CA LEU A 346 14.23 4.77 12.75
C LEU A 346 14.50 4.41 14.23
N ILE A 347 15.74 4.56 14.70
CA ILE A 347 16.11 4.30 16.10
C ILE A 347 15.99 5.58 16.97
N ASN A 348 16.49 6.72 16.47
CA ASN A 348 16.67 7.94 17.27
C ASN A 348 15.60 9.01 17.01
N GLU A 349 15.07 9.09 15.79
CA GLU A 349 14.16 10.16 15.32
C GLU A 349 12.94 9.60 14.56
N PRO A 350 12.23 8.56 15.07
CA PRO A 350 11.18 7.87 14.31
C PRO A 350 10.00 8.79 13.93
N ASN A 351 9.79 9.88 14.67
CA ASN A 351 8.86 10.95 14.33
C ASN A 351 9.13 11.60 12.95
N LYS A 352 10.35 11.56 12.42
CA LYS A 352 10.65 11.98 11.03
C LYS A 352 9.95 11.12 9.97
N THR A 353 9.48 9.91 10.31
CA THR A 353 8.75 9.02 9.39
C THR A 353 7.24 9.02 9.60
N ALA A 354 6.74 9.51 10.74
CA ALA A 354 5.34 9.49 11.10
C ALA A 354 4.47 10.21 10.05
N GLY A 355 3.36 9.58 9.65
CA GLY A 355 2.44 10.13 8.65
C GLY A 355 3.03 10.29 7.25
N ARG A 356 4.03 9.49 6.84
CA ARG A 356 4.61 9.53 5.48
C ARG A 356 4.46 8.19 4.77
N PHE A 357 4.28 8.21 3.44
CA PHE A 357 4.12 7.00 2.64
C PHE A 357 5.47 6.29 2.49
N GLY A 358 6.46 7.04 2.01
CA GLY A 358 7.88 6.76 2.14
C GLY A 358 8.67 8.04 2.40
N VAL A 359 9.98 7.92 2.58
CA VAL A 359 10.90 9.07 2.58
C VAL A 359 12.19 8.75 1.83
N ALA A 360 12.79 9.78 1.24
CA ALA A 360 14.20 9.80 0.92
C ALA A 360 14.98 10.44 2.08
N VAL A 361 16.08 9.82 2.46
CA VAL A 361 17.01 10.29 3.51
C VAL A 361 18.28 10.77 2.82
N GLY A 362 18.80 11.92 3.24
CA GLY A 362 20.00 12.53 2.70
C GLY A 362 21.02 12.95 3.76
N PRO A 363 22.12 13.61 3.35
CA PRO A 363 23.18 14.07 4.24
C PRO A 363 22.67 14.87 5.44
N GLY A 364 23.32 14.69 6.59
CA GLY A 364 22.91 15.33 7.85
C GLY A 364 21.57 14.86 8.42
N GLY A 365 20.97 13.78 7.89
CA GLY A 365 19.65 13.31 8.30
C GLY A 365 18.51 14.17 7.77
N GLN A 366 18.72 14.82 6.61
CA GLN A 366 17.66 15.46 5.82
C GLN A 366 16.62 14.42 5.38
N VAL A 367 15.34 14.79 5.35
CA VAL A 367 14.24 13.87 5.00
C VAL A 367 13.26 14.54 4.04
N LEU A 368 13.08 13.95 2.85
CA LEU A 368 12.11 14.37 1.84
C LEU A 368 10.96 13.35 1.77
N ASN A 369 9.71 13.81 1.73
CA ASN A 369 8.55 12.93 1.54
C ASN A 369 8.60 12.23 0.18
N LEU A 370 8.21 10.96 0.15
CA LEU A 370 7.88 10.19 -1.06
C LEU A 370 6.41 9.74 -0.99
N PRO A 371 5.62 9.88 -2.07
CA PRO A 371 5.96 10.54 -3.33
C PRO A 371 6.31 12.03 -3.15
N ARG A 372 7.07 12.57 -4.10
CA ARG A 372 7.39 14.00 -4.17
C ARG A 372 6.13 14.80 -4.54
N PRO A 373 5.90 15.99 -3.94
CA PRO A 373 4.91 16.95 -4.43
C PRO A 373 5.22 17.49 -5.83
#